data_AF-A0A318IG42-F1
#
_entry.id   AF-A0A318IG42-F1
#
_cell.length_a   1.000
_cell.length_b   1.000
_cell.length_c   1.000
_cell.angle_alpha   90.00
_cell.angle_beta   90.00
_cell.angle_gamma   90.00
#
_symmetry.space_group_name_H-M   'P 1'
#
loop_
_entity.id
_entity.type
_entity.pdbx_description
1 polymer ?
#
loop_
_entity_poly.entity_id
_entity_poly.type
_entity_poly.pdbx_seq_one_letter_code
_entity_poly.pdbx_strand_id
1 'polypeptide(L)'
;MGEGILIYGLNGSKRRYTRDLQGFADKVLASGRVRKSVYVFGRINKAYLRDLSRKGIVVKSELAAITDKTILKYRNHPKKQKGATVNTHRFRMVEAAVKKPKNVYIDRNRSRLIYVSSVKYSKGKVLKVVIEPNQKIGKRYYNQVVSIGVVQKENMNTSQYKKIK
;
A
#
# COMPACT_ATOMS: atom_id res chain seq x y z
N MET A 1 24.09 -22.03 15.67
CA MET A 1 24.23 -20.57 15.49
C MET A 1 22.87 -19.93 15.70
N GLY A 2 22.47 -19.83 16.97
CA GLY A 2 21.31 -19.06 17.41
C GLY A 2 21.76 -17.70 17.94
N GLU A 3 20.80 -16.92 18.45
CA GLU A 3 20.93 -15.58 19.06
C GLU A 3 20.79 -14.42 18.07
N GLY A 4 19.88 -13.45 18.21
CA GLY A 4 18.89 -13.21 19.25
C GLY A 4 17.85 -12.20 18.72
N ILE A 5 16.58 -12.47 18.98
CA ILE A 5 15.46 -11.57 18.64
C ILE A 5 15.34 -10.54 19.77
N LEU A 6 15.71 -9.29 19.50
CA LEU A 6 15.45 -8.17 20.41
C LEU A 6 14.10 -7.52 20.08
N ILE A 7 13.08 -7.93 20.86
CA ILE A 7 11.84 -7.17 21.05
C ILE A 7 12.06 -6.27 22.26
N TYR A 8 12.28 -4.97 22.04
CA TYR A 8 12.12 -4.00 23.12
C TYR A 8 10.68 -3.52 23.18
N GLY A 9 10.00 -3.90 24.26
CA GLY A 9 8.78 -3.26 24.73
C GLY A 9 9.08 -2.14 25.72
N LEU A 10 8.09 -1.24 25.85
CA LEU A 10 7.82 -0.27 26.93
C LEU A 10 8.42 1.15 26.81
N ASN A 11 7.47 2.08 26.85
CA ASN A 11 7.52 3.54 27.06
C ASN A 11 8.21 4.44 26.01
N GLY A 12 7.40 5.35 25.46
CA GLY A 12 7.76 6.31 24.42
C GLY A 12 7.11 5.99 23.09
N SER A 13 6.38 6.94 22.51
CA SER A 13 5.60 6.85 21.27
C SER A 13 6.43 6.55 20.00
N LYS A 14 7.11 5.41 19.95
CA LYS A 14 7.86 4.93 18.79
C LYS A 14 6.93 4.05 17.96
N ARG A 15 6.48 4.59 16.82
CA ARG A 15 5.74 3.84 15.80
C ARG A 15 6.46 2.51 15.55
N ARG A 16 5.81 1.39 15.83
CA ARG A 16 6.35 0.04 15.58
C ARG A 16 6.44 -0.17 14.07
N TYR A 17 7.62 0.09 13.50
CA TYR A 17 7.94 -0.28 12.13
C TYR A 17 8.35 -1.75 12.13
N THR A 18 7.50 -2.64 11.62
CA THR A 18 7.90 -4.03 11.33
C THR A 18 8.73 -4.04 10.04
N ARG A 19 9.76 -4.89 9.94
CA ARG A 19 10.59 -5.00 8.72
C ARG A 19 9.82 -5.68 7.57
N ASP A 20 9.00 -6.68 7.90
CA ASP A 20 8.17 -7.39 6.94
C ASP A 20 6.71 -6.94 7.02
N LEU A 21 6.09 -6.75 5.84
CA LEU A 21 4.70 -6.37 5.69
C LEU A 21 3.75 -7.51 6.05
N GLN A 22 4.13 -8.77 5.80
CA GLN A 22 3.27 -9.91 6.15
C GLN A 22 3.14 -10.00 7.68
N GLY A 23 4.26 -9.99 8.40
CA GLY A 23 4.24 -9.95 9.86
C GLY A 23 3.56 -8.70 10.46
N PHE A 24 3.60 -7.55 9.77
CA PHE A 24 2.77 -6.39 10.14
C PHE A 24 1.29 -6.74 10.07
N ALA A 25 0.87 -7.27 8.92
CA ALA A 25 -0.52 -7.52 8.62
C ALA A 25 -1.10 -8.59 9.55
N ASP A 26 -0.35 -9.66 9.79
CA ASP A 26 -0.76 -10.75 10.69
C ASP A 26 -1.01 -10.22 12.11
N LYS A 27 -0.11 -9.39 12.64
CA LYS A 27 -0.30 -8.75 13.96
C LYS A 27 -1.53 -7.85 14.00
N VAL A 28 -1.74 -7.04 12.96
CA VAL A 28 -2.91 -6.15 12.88
C VAL A 28 -4.20 -6.96 12.82
N LEU A 29 -4.27 -7.95 11.94
CA LEU A 29 -5.44 -8.81 11.73
C LEU A 29 -5.77 -9.65 12.97
N ALA A 30 -4.75 -10.22 13.63
CA ALA A 30 -4.92 -10.98 14.87
C ALA A 30 -5.41 -10.08 16.02
N SER A 31 -4.82 -8.89 16.17
CA SER A 31 -5.23 -7.97 17.24
C SER A 31 -6.63 -7.39 17.04
N GLY A 32 -7.09 -7.28 15.79
CA GLY A 32 -8.40 -6.76 15.45
C GLY A 32 -8.64 -5.28 15.77
N ARG A 33 -7.62 -4.54 16.24
CA ARG A 33 -7.76 -3.17 16.75
C ARG A 33 -6.79 -2.22 16.05
N VAL A 34 -7.24 -1.01 15.76
CA VAL A 34 -6.39 0.07 15.24
C VAL A 34 -5.55 0.63 16.39
N ARG A 35 -4.23 0.64 16.22
CA ARG A 35 -3.24 1.16 17.19
C ARG A 35 -2.44 2.34 16.63
N LYS A 36 -2.89 2.95 15.52
CA LYS A 36 -2.19 4.03 14.80
C LYS A 36 -0.77 3.62 14.37
N SER A 37 -0.56 2.33 14.12
CA SER A 37 0.70 1.77 13.65
C SER A 37 0.86 1.96 12.15
N VAL A 38 2.11 2.11 11.70
CA VAL A 38 2.44 2.43 10.31
C VAL A 38 3.57 1.53 9.85
N TYR A 39 3.35 0.83 8.74
CA TYR A 39 4.40 0.15 8.01
C TYR A 39 4.93 1.06 6.90
N VAL A 40 6.25 1.20 6.79
CA VAL A 40 6.90 2.03 5.76
C VAL A 40 7.59 1.10 4.78
N PHE A 41 7.18 1.18 3.51
CA PHE A 41 7.72 0.34 2.43
C PHE A 41 9.13 0.77 1.99
N GLY A 42 9.59 1.94 2.43
CA GLY A 42 10.77 2.63 1.90
C GLY A 42 10.39 3.59 0.77
N ARG A 43 11.36 3.89 -0.10
CA ARG A 43 11.15 4.80 -1.25
C ARG A 43 10.12 4.22 -2.23
N ILE A 44 9.19 5.08 -2.68
CA ILE A 44 8.23 4.76 -3.73
C ILE A 44 8.91 4.66 -5.11
N ASN A 45 8.22 4.06 -6.07
CA ASN A 45 8.71 3.95 -7.44
C ASN A 45 8.98 5.34 -8.08
N LYS A 46 10.14 5.51 -8.74
CA LYS A 46 10.54 6.77 -9.40
C LYS A 46 9.54 7.30 -10.44
N ALA A 47 8.74 6.43 -11.08
CA ALA A 47 7.72 6.89 -12.04
C ALA A 47 6.66 7.79 -11.38
N TYR A 48 6.30 7.51 -10.13
CA TYR A 48 5.41 8.39 -9.35
C TYR A 48 6.04 9.76 -9.13
N LEU A 49 7.28 9.79 -8.63
CA LEU A 49 7.96 11.03 -8.29
C LEU A 49 8.17 11.91 -9.52
N ARG A 50 8.51 11.30 -10.67
CA ARG A 50 8.64 12.01 -11.94
C ARG A 50 7.30 12.60 -12.42
N ASP A 51 6.20 11.86 -12.29
CA ASP A 51 4.88 12.38 -12.68
C ASP A 51 4.41 13.52 -11.76
N LEU A 52 4.61 13.40 -10.45
CA LEU A 52 4.35 14.49 -9.49
C LEU A 52 5.13 15.77 -9.86
N SER A 53 6.43 15.63 -10.13
CA SER A 53 7.28 16.75 -10.53
C SER A 53 6.81 17.39 -11.85
N ARG A 54 6.46 16.59 -12.87
CA ARG A 54 5.92 17.09 -14.15
C ARG A 54 4.61 17.86 -13.99
N LYS A 55 3.85 17.59 -12.94
CA LYS A 55 2.60 18.28 -12.61
C LYS A 55 2.81 19.50 -11.71
N GLY A 56 4.06 19.86 -11.39
CA GLY A 56 4.37 20.96 -10.48
C GLY A 56 3.99 20.69 -9.01
N ILE A 57 3.76 19.42 -8.64
CA ILE A 57 3.35 19.06 -7.28
C ILE A 57 4.59 18.83 -6.42
N VAL A 58 4.72 19.62 -5.35
CA VAL A 58 5.81 19.46 -4.37
C VAL A 58 5.72 18.09 -3.68
N VAL A 59 6.78 17.30 -3.79
CA VAL A 59 6.90 16.00 -3.12
C VAL A 59 7.26 16.24 -1.65
N LYS A 60 6.32 16.00 -0.73
CA LYS A 60 6.56 16.17 0.72
C LYS A 60 7.31 14.99 1.34
N SER A 61 7.38 13.86 0.64
CA SER A 61 8.06 12.64 1.07
C SER A 61 8.23 11.67 -0.09
N GLU A 62 9.40 11.04 -0.21
CA GLU A 62 9.62 9.95 -1.15
C GLU A 62 9.15 8.59 -0.60
N LEU A 63 8.78 8.53 0.67
CA LEU A 63 8.46 7.28 1.35
C LEU A 63 7.01 6.88 1.12
N ALA A 64 6.78 5.60 0.87
CA ALA A 64 5.44 5.02 0.87
C ALA A 64 5.14 4.36 2.22
N ALA A 65 3.88 4.41 2.65
CA ALA A 65 3.45 3.82 3.90
C ALA A 65 2.03 3.26 3.84
N ILE A 66 1.73 2.29 4.70
CA ILE A 66 0.38 1.76 4.94
C ILE A 66 0.09 1.78 6.43
N THR A 67 -1.16 2.10 6.79
CA THR A 67 -1.61 2.10 8.19
C THR A 67 -2.23 0.77 8.57
N ASP A 68 -2.17 0.43 9.85
CA ASP A 68 -2.95 -0.67 10.42
C ASP A 68 -4.45 -0.56 10.12
N LYS A 69 -5.01 0.66 10.13
CA LYS A 69 -6.40 0.93 9.73
C LYS A 69 -6.68 0.45 8.30
N THR A 70 -5.76 0.67 7.35
CA THR A 70 -5.91 0.17 5.98
C THR A 70 -5.91 -1.36 5.95
N ILE A 71 -4.99 -2.01 6.67
CA ILE A 71 -4.90 -3.48 6.73
C ILE A 71 -6.15 -4.08 7.37
N LEU A 72 -6.64 -3.50 8.47
CA LEU A 72 -7.76 -4.03 9.24
C LEU A 72 -9.06 -4.10 8.43
N LYS A 73 -9.23 -3.22 7.42
CA LYS A 73 -10.34 -3.28 6.46
C LYS A 73 -10.45 -4.65 5.78
N TYR A 74 -9.35 -5.40 5.66
CA TYR A 74 -9.29 -6.69 4.98
C TYR A 74 -9.69 -7.88 5.85
N ARG A 75 -9.91 -7.69 7.15
CA ARG A 75 -10.36 -8.76 8.05
C ARG A 75 -11.73 -9.30 7.63
N ASN A 76 -12.71 -8.41 7.47
CA ASN A 76 -14.11 -8.71 7.11
C ASN A 76 -14.56 -7.88 5.91
N HIS A 77 -13.73 -7.80 4.88
CA HIS A 77 -14.01 -6.93 3.74
C HIS A 77 -15.21 -7.46 2.92
N PRO A 78 -16.23 -6.64 2.58
CA PRO A 78 -17.44 -7.11 1.90
C PRO A 78 -17.15 -7.74 0.52
N LYS A 79 -16.08 -7.27 -0.14
CA LYS A 79 -15.64 -7.83 -1.43
C LYS A 79 -14.88 -9.17 -1.33
N LYS A 80 -14.72 -9.75 -0.13
CA LYS A 80 -14.06 -11.05 0.07
C LYS A 80 -14.84 -12.17 -0.63
N GLN A 81 -16.17 -12.16 -0.50
CA GLN A 81 -17.06 -13.11 -1.17
C GLN A 81 -16.95 -13.05 -2.71
N LYS A 82 -16.62 -11.86 -3.25
CA LYS A 82 -16.43 -11.64 -4.69
C LYS A 82 -15.00 -11.97 -5.16
N GLY A 83 -14.13 -12.46 -4.27
CA GLY A 83 -12.73 -12.75 -4.58
C GLY A 83 -11.91 -11.53 -5.03
N ALA A 84 -12.34 -10.31 -4.67
CA ALA A 84 -11.72 -9.05 -5.10
C ALA A 84 -10.83 -8.42 -4.00
N THR A 85 -10.50 -9.19 -2.97
CA THR A 85 -9.61 -8.79 -1.88
C THR A 85 -8.30 -9.55 -1.97
N VAL A 86 -7.21 -8.94 -1.48
CA VAL A 86 -5.95 -9.66 -1.32
C VAL A 86 -6.12 -10.79 -0.30
N ASN A 87 -5.54 -11.96 -0.56
CA ASN A 87 -5.46 -13.02 0.45
C ASN A 87 -4.56 -12.53 1.59
N THR A 88 -5.00 -12.74 2.84
CA THR A 88 -4.27 -12.32 4.04
C THR A 88 -2.87 -12.92 4.13
N HIS A 89 -2.60 -14.07 3.53
CA HIS A 89 -1.27 -14.69 3.46
C HIS A 89 -0.40 -14.18 2.29
N ARG A 90 -0.88 -13.19 1.54
CA ARG A 90 -0.20 -12.63 0.35
C ARG A 90 0.03 -11.13 0.45
N PHE A 91 0.01 -10.56 1.66
CA PHE A 91 0.28 -9.13 1.87
C PHE A 91 1.68 -8.73 1.39
N ARG A 92 2.67 -9.62 1.43
CA ARG A 92 4.01 -9.38 0.84
C ARG A 92 3.96 -8.90 -0.62
N MET A 93 2.93 -9.26 -1.40
CA MET A 93 2.79 -8.81 -2.78
C MET A 93 2.42 -7.33 -2.91
N VAL A 94 1.82 -6.75 -1.87
CA VAL A 94 1.53 -5.31 -1.82
C VAL A 94 2.85 -4.53 -1.80
N GLU A 95 3.86 -5.03 -1.09
CA GLU A 95 5.19 -4.43 -1.11
C GLU A 95 5.80 -4.43 -2.52
N ALA A 96 5.67 -5.55 -3.25
CA ALA A 96 6.10 -5.62 -4.63
C ALA A 96 5.37 -4.61 -5.53
N ALA A 97 4.05 -4.44 -5.34
CA ALA A 97 3.26 -3.45 -6.08
C ALA A 97 3.65 -2.01 -5.76
N VAL A 98 4.09 -1.71 -4.54
CA VAL A 98 4.52 -0.35 -4.16
C VAL A 98 5.93 -0.04 -4.67
N LYS A 99 6.89 -0.96 -4.46
CA LYS A 99 8.31 -0.72 -4.75
C LYS A 99 8.67 -1.00 -6.21
N LYS A 100 8.18 -2.12 -6.75
CA LYS A 100 8.50 -2.61 -8.09
C LYS A 100 7.21 -2.94 -8.90
N PRO A 101 6.30 -1.97 -9.07
CA PRO A 101 5.10 -2.19 -9.88
C PRO A 101 5.44 -2.55 -11.31
N LYS A 102 4.67 -3.49 -11.89
CA LYS A 102 4.72 -3.78 -13.32
C LYS A 102 4.12 -2.62 -14.11
N ASN A 103 2.98 -2.09 -13.65
CA ASN A 103 2.35 -0.92 -14.24
C ASN A 103 2.00 0.11 -13.16
N VAL A 104 2.06 1.39 -13.54
CA VAL A 104 1.58 2.52 -12.74
C VAL A 104 0.59 3.32 -13.57
N TYR A 105 -0.52 3.70 -12.95
CA TYR A 105 -1.60 4.47 -13.56
C TYR A 105 -1.97 5.67 -12.71
N ILE A 106 -2.58 6.65 -13.34
CA ILE A 106 -3.35 7.72 -12.70
C ILE A 106 -4.84 7.36 -12.82
N ASP A 107 -5.58 7.45 -11.73
CA ASP A 107 -7.05 7.31 -11.71
C ASP A 107 -7.69 8.65 -12.10
N ARG A 108 -8.31 8.69 -13.28
CA ARG A 108 -8.92 9.90 -13.87
C ARG A 108 -10.34 10.17 -13.35
N ASN A 109 -10.97 9.21 -12.68
CA ASN A 109 -12.35 9.35 -12.19
C ASN A 109 -12.43 9.99 -10.80
N ARG A 110 -11.35 10.63 -10.35
CA ARG A 110 -11.21 11.19 -9.02
C ARG A 110 -10.79 12.65 -9.15
N SER A 111 -11.46 13.53 -8.40
CA SER A 111 -11.13 14.97 -8.34
C SER A 111 -9.73 15.22 -7.76
N ARG A 112 -9.23 14.28 -6.95
CA ARG A 112 -7.88 14.31 -6.38
C ARG A 112 -6.96 13.34 -7.09
N LEU A 113 -5.69 13.73 -7.20
CA LEU A 113 -4.65 12.90 -7.79
C LEU A 113 -4.47 11.60 -7.00
N ILE A 114 -4.82 10.50 -7.64
CA ILE A 114 -4.66 9.15 -7.13
C ILE A 114 -3.86 8.36 -8.14
N TYR A 115 -2.88 7.64 -7.62
CA TYR A 115 -2.16 6.68 -8.43
C TYR A 115 -2.58 5.26 -8.09
N VAL A 116 -2.41 4.39 -9.07
CA VAL A 116 -2.69 2.97 -8.96
C VAL A 116 -1.48 2.21 -9.46
N SER A 117 -0.90 1.40 -8.59
CA SER A 117 0.14 0.45 -8.93
C SER A 117 -0.46 -0.93 -9.14
N SER A 118 0.12 -1.72 -10.04
CA SER A 118 -0.30 -3.11 -10.23
C SER A 118 0.83 -4.10 -10.48
N VAL A 119 0.62 -5.33 -10.03
CA VAL A 119 1.46 -6.51 -10.31
C VAL A 119 0.58 -7.73 -10.59
N LYS A 120 1.13 -8.74 -11.27
CA LYS A 120 0.44 -10.02 -11.51
C LYS A 120 0.08 -10.67 -10.17
N TYR A 121 -1.16 -11.14 -10.01
CA TYR A 121 -1.62 -11.84 -8.80
C TYR A 121 -1.88 -13.33 -9.05
N SER A 122 -2.65 -13.66 -10.09
CA SER A 122 -2.91 -15.01 -10.57
C SER A 122 -3.24 -14.97 -12.07
N LYS A 123 -3.54 -16.12 -12.70
CA LYS A 123 -4.01 -16.13 -14.10
C LYS A 123 -5.22 -15.18 -14.24
N GLY A 124 -5.18 -14.28 -15.21
CA GLY A 124 -6.21 -13.26 -15.47
C GLY A 124 -6.32 -12.12 -14.45
N LYS A 125 -5.68 -12.20 -13.27
CA LYS A 125 -5.87 -11.23 -12.18
C LYS A 125 -4.61 -10.47 -11.82
N VAL A 126 -4.79 -9.20 -11.45
CA VAL A 126 -3.74 -8.32 -10.94
C VAL A 126 -4.06 -7.83 -9.54
N LEU A 127 -3.00 -7.63 -8.75
CA LEU A 127 -3.08 -6.94 -7.47
C LEU A 127 -2.98 -5.45 -7.76
N LYS A 128 -4.06 -4.72 -7.48
CA LYS A 128 -4.19 -3.28 -7.57
C LYS A 128 -3.90 -2.66 -6.22
N VAL A 129 -3.01 -1.68 -6.16
CA VAL A 129 -2.70 -0.89 -4.96
C VAL A 129 -2.91 0.59 -5.26
N VAL A 130 -3.78 1.23 -4.50
CA VAL A 130 -4.13 2.64 -4.62
C VAL A 130 -3.28 3.45 -3.66
N ILE A 131 -2.60 4.47 -4.20
CA ILE A 131 -1.67 5.32 -3.47
C ILE A 131 -2.08 6.77 -3.61
N GLU A 132 -2.26 7.43 -2.46
CA GLU A 132 -2.51 8.87 -2.37
C GLU A 132 -1.19 9.57 -2.01
N PRO A 133 -0.75 10.56 -2.81
CA PRO A 133 0.48 11.30 -2.53
C PRO A 133 0.31 12.24 -1.33
N ASN A 134 1.43 12.58 -0.69
CA ASN A 134 1.52 13.66 0.31
C ASN A 134 0.50 13.59 1.47
N GLN A 135 0.13 12.39 1.91
CA GLN A 135 -0.80 12.21 3.03
C GLN A 135 -0.08 12.36 4.37
N LYS A 136 -0.71 13.08 5.30
CA LYS A 136 -0.18 13.29 6.65
C LYS A 136 -0.54 12.09 7.52
N ILE A 137 0.46 11.35 8.00
CA ILE A 137 0.30 10.25 8.95
C ILE A 137 1.00 10.64 10.25
N GLY A 138 0.20 11.04 11.24
CA GLY A 138 0.63 11.76 12.45
C GLY A 138 1.50 12.97 12.13
N LYS A 139 2.78 13.00 12.54
CA LYS A 139 3.66 14.18 12.35
C LYS A 139 4.48 14.18 11.03
N ARG A 140 4.31 13.20 10.13
CA ARG A 140 5.10 13.07 8.89
C ARG A 140 4.21 12.89 7.67
N TYR A 141 4.72 13.25 6.50
CA TYR A 141 4.07 13.01 5.21
C TYR A 141 4.56 11.71 4.57
N TYR A 142 3.66 11.02 3.86
CA TYR A 142 3.94 9.79 3.12
C TYR A 142 3.09 9.71 1.86
N ASN A 143 3.52 8.90 0.90
CA ASN A 143 2.67 8.39 -0.17
C ASN A 143 1.90 7.18 0.39
N GLN A 144 0.64 7.39 0.76
CA GLN A 144 -0.12 6.44 1.54
C GLN A 144 -0.84 5.42 0.66
N VAL A 145 -0.66 4.14 0.97
CA VAL A 145 -1.53 3.07 0.47
C VAL A 145 -2.88 3.14 1.19
N VAL A 146 -3.93 3.45 0.44
CA VAL A 146 -5.29 3.65 0.97
C VAL A 146 -6.24 2.50 0.65
N SER A 147 -5.94 1.73 -0.40
CA SER A 147 -6.72 0.58 -0.83
C SER A 147 -5.86 -0.44 -1.59
N ILE A 148 -6.20 -1.71 -1.40
CA ILE A 148 -5.64 -2.88 -2.05
C ILE A 148 -6.82 -3.70 -2.63
N GLY A 149 -6.67 -4.23 -3.83
CA GLY A 149 -7.72 -5.03 -4.44
C GLY A 149 -7.15 -6.04 -5.41
N VAL A 150 -7.88 -7.13 -5.63
CA VAL A 150 -7.60 -8.06 -6.71
C VAL A 150 -8.66 -7.82 -7.78
N VAL A 151 -8.22 -7.54 -9.00
CA VAL A 151 -9.12 -7.23 -10.13
C VAL A 151 -8.71 -8.03 -11.36
N GLN A 152 -9.63 -8.19 -12.29
CA GLN A 152 -9.32 -8.74 -13.61
C GLN A 152 -8.39 -7.78 -14.36
N LYS A 153 -7.47 -8.32 -15.16
CA LYS A 153 -6.45 -7.53 -15.87
C LYS A 153 -7.11 -6.52 -16.81
N GLU A 154 -8.22 -6.91 -17.43
CA GLU A 154 -8.98 -6.13 -18.41
C GLU A 154 -9.55 -4.86 -17.78
N ASN A 155 -9.91 -4.90 -16.49
CA ASN A 155 -10.43 -3.73 -15.76
C ASN A 155 -9.38 -2.61 -15.64
N MET A 156 -8.10 -2.93 -15.78
CA MET A 156 -7.01 -1.94 -15.78
C MET A 156 -6.83 -1.22 -17.12
N ASN A 157 -7.52 -1.67 -18.18
CA ASN A 157 -7.45 -1.09 -19.53
C ASN A 157 -8.61 -0.11 -19.81
N THR A 158 -9.39 0.23 -18.78
CA THR A 158 -10.51 1.16 -18.92
C THR A 158 -10.03 2.61 -19.06
N SER A 159 -10.86 3.48 -19.66
CA SER A 159 -10.59 4.92 -19.81
C SER A 159 -10.35 5.65 -18.49
N GLN A 160 -10.80 5.06 -17.37
CA GLN A 160 -10.52 5.51 -16.01
C GLN A 160 -9.01 5.58 -15.72
N TYR A 161 -8.19 4.68 -16.25
CA TYR A 161 -6.77 4.59 -15.89
C TYR A 161 -5.87 5.09 -17.00
N LYS A 162 -5.12 6.17 -16.74
CA LYS A 162 -4.02 6.60 -17.61
C LYS A 162 -2.72 5.95 -17.17
N LYS A 163 -2.16 5.03 -17.97
CA LYS A 163 -0.87 4.40 -17.68
C LYS A 163 0.28 5.40 -17.84
N ILE A 164 1.22 5.39 -16.89
CA ILE A 164 2.45 6.22 -16.89
C ILE A 164 3.74 5.40 -16.77
N LYS A 165 3.61 4.09 -16.51
CA LYS A 165 4.68 3.09 -16.54
C LYS A 165 4.05 1.73 -16.80
#